data_AF-A0A2S6S9W6-F1
#
_entry.id   AF-A0A2S6S9W6-F1
#
_cell.length_a   1.000
_cell.length_b   1.000
_cell.length_c   1.000
_cell.angle_alpha   90.00
_cell.angle_beta   90.00
_cell.angle_gamma   90.00
#
_symmetry.space_group_name_H-M   'P 1'
#
loop_
_entity.id
_entity.type
_entity.pdbx_description
1 polymer ?
#
loop_
_entity_poly.entity_id
_entity_poly.type
_entity_poly.pdbx_seq_one_letter_code
_entity_poly.pdbx_strand_id
1 'polypeptide(L)'
;MANLTLFTFAILLSWIYILFFYGRKFNSKESFFWSSGIVFEKFLLINKENEVSDNKKSKVCVVIPARNEENVITNTLLSIVKQNDVFLDVLIIDDNSTDKTVYKAKQFFLKKKFKSYKILSGKKLPVGWSGKVWALYQGVEYLKKSMHDYLLFLDSDIRLEEKTLIKTINFLEEKNLKMLSLMAKLNCSTIWEKLLIPSFIFFFQKLYPFNLVNNPEKKIAAAAGGFILCKKEVFKNDNMYFKIKNKVIDDCNLANLIKKKGSIWLGLTNLAKSQRKYDKLNDIWKMVSRTAFEQLSYSVIMLSFSVLGLFFLYIFPIINLFFLEIKKDGFIYFTNLIICIIITSVFIPTIKFYNLKIIYIFTLPFSACLYTLMTLSSAYNFFFKHGNSWKGRNY
;
A
#
# COMPACT_ATOMS: atom_id res chain seq x y z
N MET A 1 -20.31 36.49 5.66
CA MET A 1 -19.14 36.97 4.90
C MET A 1 -17.83 36.73 5.66
N ALA A 2 -17.51 37.49 6.72
CA ALA A 2 -16.22 37.40 7.43
C ALA A 2 -15.82 35.97 7.87
N ASN A 3 -16.75 35.20 8.43
CA ASN A 3 -16.51 33.82 8.85
C ASN A 3 -16.19 32.87 7.67
N LEU A 4 -16.87 33.05 6.54
CA LEU A 4 -16.64 32.24 5.32
C LEU A 4 -15.28 32.55 4.70
N THR A 5 -14.87 33.82 4.73
CA THR A 5 -13.54 34.25 4.27
C THR A 5 -12.44 33.61 5.11
N LEU A 6 -12.52 33.72 6.44
CA LEU A 6 -11.53 33.12 7.35
C LEU A 6 -11.44 31.61 7.16
N PHE A 7 -12.59 30.95 7.02
CA PHE A 7 -12.66 29.51 6.82
C PHE A 7 -12.05 29.05 5.48
N THR A 8 -12.38 29.76 4.39
CA THR A 8 -11.78 29.50 3.07
C THR A 8 -10.27 29.71 3.10
N PHE A 9 -9.80 30.74 3.80
CA PHE A 9 -8.38 31.01 3.97
C PHE A 9 -7.69 29.90 4.77
N ALA A 10 -8.32 29.37 5.83
CA ALA A 10 -7.80 28.23 6.57
C ALA A 10 -7.67 26.96 5.70
N ILE A 11 -8.60 26.72 4.77
CA ILE A 11 -8.51 25.63 3.80
C ILE A 11 -7.33 25.85 2.84
N LEU A 12 -7.15 27.08 2.33
CA LEU A 12 -6.01 27.42 1.49
C LEU A 12 -4.68 27.21 2.24
N LEU A 13 -4.56 27.72 3.48
CA LEU A 13 -3.38 27.51 4.31
C LEU A 13 -3.10 26.03 4.58
N SER A 14 -4.15 25.22 4.78
CA SER A 14 -4.02 23.77 4.91
C SER A 14 -3.43 23.15 3.65
N TRP A 15 -3.86 23.57 2.47
CA TRP A 15 -3.30 23.14 1.20
C TRP A 15 -1.85 23.63 0.99
N ILE A 16 -1.53 24.87 1.37
CA ILE A 16 -0.16 25.39 1.35
C ILE A 16 0.74 24.58 2.31
N TYR A 17 0.24 24.23 3.49
CA TYR A 17 0.96 23.37 4.44
C TYR A 17 1.22 21.97 3.85
N ILE A 18 0.15 21.34 3.34
CA ILE A 18 0.19 20.05 2.68
C ILE A 18 1.19 20.09 1.52
N LEU A 19 1.19 21.18 0.76
CA LEU A 19 2.13 21.40 -0.30
C LEU A 19 3.57 21.47 0.26
N PHE A 20 3.92 22.56 0.92
CA PHE A 20 5.33 22.89 1.08
C PHE A 20 6.03 22.18 2.25
N PHE A 21 5.24 21.66 3.21
CA PHE A 21 5.77 21.21 4.50
C PHE A 21 5.42 19.77 4.82
N TYR A 22 4.21 19.32 4.48
CA TYR A 22 3.77 17.98 4.83
C TYR A 22 4.58 16.93 4.05
N GLY A 23 5.26 16.04 4.80
CA GLY A 23 6.08 15.01 4.19
C GLY A 23 7.50 15.44 3.81
N ARG A 24 7.98 16.61 4.26
CA ARG A 24 9.31 17.14 3.93
C ARG A 24 10.17 17.32 5.19
N LYS A 25 11.48 17.04 5.12
CA LYS A 25 12.45 17.53 6.11
C LYS A 25 12.79 18.99 5.78
N PHE A 26 12.61 19.92 6.73
CA PHE A 26 12.98 21.34 6.57
C PHE A 26 14.45 21.41 6.09
N ASN A 27 14.75 22.19 5.05
CA ASN A 27 16.06 22.29 4.37
C ASN A 27 16.58 21.05 3.60
N SER A 28 15.77 20.02 3.35
CA SER A 28 16.21 18.88 2.52
C SER A 28 15.88 19.04 1.03
N LYS A 29 16.72 18.44 0.17
CA LYS A 29 16.42 18.18 -1.25
C LYS A 29 15.33 17.11 -1.45
N GLU A 30 14.73 16.60 -0.37
CA GLU A 30 13.65 15.61 -0.46
C GLU A 30 12.45 16.21 -1.18
N SER A 31 11.90 15.41 -2.08
CA SER A 31 10.80 15.78 -2.96
C SER A 31 9.48 15.75 -2.19
N PHE A 32 8.48 16.56 -2.56
CA PHE A 32 7.18 16.61 -1.85
C PHE A 32 6.46 15.25 -1.71
N PHE A 33 5.50 15.09 -0.80
CA PHE A 33 4.85 13.77 -0.60
C PHE A 33 4.15 13.23 -1.87
N TRP A 34 3.70 14.11 -2.76
CA TRP A 34 3.06 13.76 -4.05
C TRP A 34 4.05 13.71 -5.22
N SER A 35 5.34 13.96 -4.99
CA SER A 35 6.35 14.00 -6.05
C SER A 35 6.73 12.59 -6.55
N SER A 36 7.40 12.52 -7.71
CA SER A 36 7.83 11.23 -8.27
C SER A 36 9.13 10.65 -7.69
N GLY A 37 9.78 11.33 -6.74
CA GLY A 37 11.01 10.84 -6.10
C GLY A 37 10.82 9.59 -5.24
N ILE A 38 9.57 9.20 -5.02
CA ILE A 38 9.16 8.02 -4.26
C ILE A 38 8.97 6.76 -5.14
N VAL A 39 9.17 6.87 -6.46
CA VAL A 39 9.10 5.73 -7.38
C VAL A 39 10.46 5.04 -7.36
N PHE A 40 10.49 3.78 -6.93
CA PHE A 40 11.70 3.00 -6.68
C PHE A 40 12.70 3.05 -7.85
N GLU A 41 12.23 2.84 -9.07
CA GLU A 41 13.09 2.83 -10.26
C GLU A 41 13.73 4.20 -10.55
N LYS A 42 13.00 5.29 -10.29
CA LYS A 42 13.57 6.64 -10.41
C LYS A 42 14.62 6.89 -9.34
N PHE A 43 14.39 6.38 -8.12
CA PHE A 43 15.34 6.48 -7.03
C PHE A 43 16.67 5.79 -7.39
N LEU A 44 16.61 4.56 -7.92
CA LEU A 44 17.80 3.83 -8.38
C LEU A 44 18.57 4.60 -9.47
N LEU A 45 17.84 5.17 -10.45
CA LEU A 45 18.44 5.93 -11.54
C LEU A 45 19.15 7.21 -11.07
N ILE A 46 18.51 7.98 -10.18
CA ILE A 46 19.04 9.25 -9.67
C ILE A 46 20.33 9.03 -8.87
N ASN A 47 20.38 7.96 -8.08
CA ASN A 47 21.54 7.68 -7.21
C ASN A 47 22.67 6.90 -7.92
N LYS A 48 22.57 6.70 -9.24
CA LYS A 48 23.53 5.90 -10.04
C LYS A 48 23.80 4.51 -9.44
N GLU A 49 22.81 3.90 -8.80
CA GLU A 49 22.91 2.58 -8.16
C GLU A 49 22.84 1.42 -9.19
N ASN A 50 23.40 1.63 -10.39
CA ASN A 50 23.22 0.77 -11.56
C ASN A 50 24.21 -0.37 -11.68
N GLU A 51 25.20 -0.49 -10.79
CA GLU A 51 26.02 -1.70 -10.73
C GLU A 51 25.25 -2.78 -9.95
N VAL A 52 24.43 -3.53 -10.68
CA VAL A 52 23.89 -4.80 -10.19
C VAL A 52 25.07 -5.74 -10.01
N SER A 53 25.67 -5.73 -8.82
CA SER A 53 26.59 -6.79 -8.44
C SER A 53 25.79 -8.11 -8.42
N ASP A 54 26.35 -9.11 -9.09
CA ASP A 54 25.73 -10.42 -9.25
C ASP A 54 25.76 -11.13 -7.89
N ASN A 55 24.80 -10.80 -7.02
CA ASN A 55 24.78 -11.24 -5.63
C ASN A 55 24.11 -12.62 -5.51
N LYS A 56 24.55 -13.56 -6.36
CA LYS A 56 24.10 -14.96 -6.36
C LYS A 56 24.27 -15.65 -5.02
N LYS A 57 24.96 -15.06 -4.04
CA LYS A 57 25.07 -15.57 -2.67
C LYS A 57 23.81 -15.35 -1.82
N SER A 58 22.97 -14.37 -2.16
CA SER A 58 21.78 -14.01 -1.37
C SER A 58 20.72 -15.11 -1.42
N LYS A 59 20.38 -15.67 -0.25
CA LYS A 59 19.33 -16.69 -0.12
C LYS A 59 18.01 -16.04 0.27
N VAL A 60 17.01 -16.14 -0.60
CA VAL A 60 15.71 -15.50 -0.46
C VAL A 60 14.62 -16.56 -0.42
N CYS A 61 13.74 -16.48 0.58
CA CYS A 61 12.50 -17.24 0.57
C CYS A 61 11.32 -16.33 0.25
N VAL A 62 10.58 -16.61 -0.82
CA VAL A 62 9.33 -15.93 -1.15
C VAL A 62 8.19 -16.63 -0.42
N VAL A 63 7.57 -15.92 0.51
CA VAL A 63 6.51 -16.38 1.40
C VAL A 63 5.16 -15.86 0.88
N ILE A 64 4.33 -16.78 0.40
CA ILE A 64 3.04 -16.46 -0.26
C ILE A 64 1.89 -17.00 0.58
N PRO A 65 1.15 -16.17 1.33
CA PRO A 65 -0.13 -16.58 1.89
C PRO A 65 -1.17 -16.71 0.78
N ALA A 66 -1.84 -17.85 0.70
CA ALA A 66 -2.81 -18.14 -0.35
C ALA A 66 -4.13 -18.68 0.25
N ARG A 67 -5.25 -18.08 -0.15
CA ARG A 67 -6.60 -18.56 0.16
C ARG A 67 -7.51 -18.27 -1.02
N ASN A 68 -7.94 -19.29 -1.72
CA ASN A 68 -8.82 -19.19 -2.88
C ASN A 68 -8.28 -18.25 -3.98
N GLU A 69 -7.10 -18.57 -4.51
CA GLU A 69 -6.31 -17.77 -5.45
C GLU A 69 -6.00 -18.54 -6.75
N GLU A 70 -6.84 -19.51 -7.11
CA GLU A 70 -6.64 -20.38 -8.26
C GLU A 70 -6.52 -19.62 -9.60
N ASN A 71 -7.07 -18.41 -9.68
CA ASN A 71 -7.10 -17.61 -10.90
C ASN A 71 -5.81 -16.81 -11.13
N VAL A 72 -4.98 -16.61 -10.09
CA VAL A 72 -3.83 -15.70 -10.15
C VAL A 72 -2.51 -16.36 -9.76
N ILE A 73 -2.56 -17.40 -8.91
CA ILE A 73 -1.35 -17.99 -8.29
C ILE A 73 -0.31 -18.44 -9.32
N THR A 74 -0.72 -19.05 -10.43
CA THR A 74 0.21 -19.56 -11.46
C THR A 74 1.00 -18.45 -12.14
N ASN A 75 0.40 -17.29 -12.34
CA ASN A 75 1.07 -16.16 -12.98
C ASN A 75 2.04 -15.47 -12.01
N THR A 76 1.68 -15.40 -10.73
CA THR A 76 2.60 -14.95 -9.67
C THR A 76 3.81 -15.87 -9.60
N LEU A 77 3.60 -17.19 -9.52
CA LEU A 77 4.68 -18.18 -9.53
C LEU A 77 5.53 -18.11 -10.80
N LEU A 78 4.93 -17.86 -11.96
CA LEU A 78 5.67 -17.65 -13.21
C LEU A 78 6.63 -16.47 -13.14
N SER A 79 6.24 -15.36 -12.50
CA SER A 79 7.13 -14.21 -12.35
C SER A 79 8.22 -14.42 -11.31
N ILE A 80 7.97 -15.25 -10.30
CA ILE A 80 8.94 -15.59 -9.25
C ILE A 80 10.03 -16.48 -9.81
N VAL A 81 9.69 -17.56 -10.55
CA VAL A 81 10.71 -18.46 -11.12
C VAL A 81 11.56 -17.84 -12.22
N LYS A 82 11.26 -16.60 -12.64
CA LYS A 82 12.09 -15.81 -13.56
C LYS A 82 13.16 -14.98 -12.84
N GLN A 83 13.16 -14.94 -11.51
CA GLN A 83 14.15 -14.21 -10.72
C GLN A 83 15.42 -15.06 -10.55
N ASN A 84 16.22 -15.16 -11.62
CA ASN A 84 17.35 -16.09 -11.70
C ASN A 84 18.67 -15.56 -11.12
N ASP A 85 18.68 -14.33 -10.62
CA ASP A 85 19.88 -13.65 -10.11
C ASP A 85 20.13 -13.88 -8.60
N VAL A 86 19.30 -14.70 -7.93
CA VAL A 86 19.37 -15.00 -6.49
C VAL A 86 19.09 -16.48 -6.22
N PHE A 87 19.53 -17.01 -5.07
CA PHE A 87 19.07 -18.32 -4.61
C PHE A 87 17.66 -18.20 -4.05
N LEU A 88 16.71 -18.88 -4.68
CA LEU A 88 15.29 -18.65 -4.49
C LEU A 88 14.56 -19.92 -4.04
N ASP A 89 14.00 -19.86 -2.83
CA ASP A 89 13.01 -20.82 -2.36
C ASP A 89 11.62 -20.18 -2.37
N VAL A 90 10.57 -20.98 -2.59
CA VAL A 90 9.17 -20.52 -2.50
C VAL A 90 8.43 -21.29 -1.42
N LEU A 91 7.88 -20.57 -0.44
CA LEU A 91 7.00 -21.11 0.59
C LEU A 91 5.58 -20.58 0.37
N ILE A 92 4.66 -21.46 0.00
CA ILE A 92 3.23 -21.14 -0.07
C ILE A 92 2.58 -21.61 1.24
N ILE A 93 1.83 -20.74 1.91
CA ILE A 93 0.98 -21.09 3.05
C ILE A 93 -0.46 -21.11 2.56
N ASP A 94 -1.01 -22.30 2.41
CA ASP A 94 -2.41 -22.48 2.06
C ASP A 94 -3.30 -22.27 3.30
N ASP A 95 -3.95 -21.11 3.40
CA ASP A 95 -4.89 -20.77 4.48
C ASP A 95 -6.28 -21.37 4.20
N ASN A 96 -6.31 -22.70 4.15
CA ASN A 96 -7.50 -23.54 3.95
C ASN A 96 -8.31 -23.15 2.71
N SER A 97 -7.66 -23.14 1.54
CA SER A 97 -8.38 -22.96 0.27
C SER A 97 -9.38 -24.08 0.03
N THR A 98 -10.51 -23.75 -0.57
CA THR A 98 -11.56 -24.69 -1.00
C THR A 98 -11.60 -24.88 -2.51
N ASP A 99 -10.84 -24.08 -3.25
CA ASP A 99 -10.72 -24.12 -4.71
C ASP A 99 -9.45 -24.89 -5.16
N LYS A 100 -9.08 -24.78 -6.44
CA LYS A 100 -7.91 -25.49 -6.99
C LYS A 100 -6.58 -24.77 -6.75
N THR A 101 -6.47 -23.85 -5.79
CA THR A 101 -5.23 -23.07 -5.54
C THR A 101 -4.00 -23.97 -5.34
N VAL A 102 -4.07 -24.90 -4.38
CA VAL A 102 -2.97 -25.81 -4.06
C VAL A 102 -2.64 -26.71 -5.24
N TYR A 103 -3.67 -27.24 -5.90
CA TYR A 103 -3.51 -28.09 -7.08
C TYR A 103 -2.75 -27.36 -8.20
N LYS A 104 -3.20 -26.14 -8.56
CA LYS A 104 -2.56 -25.34 -9.61
C LYS A 104 -1.12 -24.96 -9.26
N ALA A 105 -0.83 -24.63 -8.00
CA ALA A 105 0.53 -24.36 -7.55
C ALA A 105 1.45 -25.59 -7.68
N LYS A 106 1.00 -26.78 -7.23
CA LYS A 106 1.77 -28.03 -7.39
C LYS A 106 2.03 -28.36 -8.86
N GLN A 107 0.99 -28.31 -9.69
CA GLN A 107 1.11 -28.58 -11.13
C GLN A 107 2.08 -27.60 -11.82
N PHE A 108 2.04 -26.33 -11.42
CA PHE A 108 2.96 -25.32 -11.93
C PHE A 108 4.43 -25.69 -11.64
N PHE A 109 4.77 -26.01 -10.38
CA PHE A 109 6.16 -26.34 -10.02
C PHE A 109 6.65 -27.62 -10.69
N LEU A 110 5.80 -28.65 -10.79
CA LEU A 110 6.11 -29.88 -11.53
C LEU A 110 6.42 -29.58 -13.00
N LYS A 111 5.55 -28.82 -13.67
CA LYS A 111 5.74 -28.44 -15.09
C LYS A 111 7.00 -27.60 -15.31
N LYS A 112 7.34 -26.72 -14.38
CA LYS A 112 8.55 -25.89 -14.43
C LYS A 112 9.81 -26.61 -13.94
N LYS A 113 9.70 -27.83 -13.43
CA LYS A 113 10.80 -28.58 -12.78
C LYS A 113 11.49 -27.75 -11.68
N PHE A 114 10.75 -26.85 -11.04
CA PHE A 114 11.27 -26.00 -9.97
C PHE A 114 11.27 -26.81 -8.68
N LYS A 115 12.45 -27.11 -8.13
CA LYS A 115 12.61 -28.04 -7.00
C LYS A 115 12.58 -27.35 -5.63
N SER A 116 12.92 -26.06 -5.59
CA SER A 116 13.06 -25.28 -4.35
C SER A 116 11.73 -24.68 -3.87
N TYR A 117 10.73 -25.52 -3.60
CA TYR A 117 9.45 -25.04 -3.07
C TYR A 117 8.88 -25.90 -1.94
N LYS A 118 8.03 -25.29 -1.12
CA LYS A 118 7.22 -25.93 -0.10
C LYS A 118 5.81 -25.35 -0.13
N ILE A 119 4.81 -26.21 -0.02
CA ILE A 119 3.42 -25.80 0.25
C ILE A 119 3.06 -26.32 1.64
N LEU A 120 2.87 -25.40 2.58
CA LEU A 120 2.43 -25.67 3.94
C LEU A 120 0.90 -25.60 3.98
N SER A 121 0.28 -26.68 4.46
CA SER A 121 -1.16 -26.66 4.75
C SER A 121 -1.38 -25.90 6.04
N GLY A 122 -2.14 -24.81 5.95
CA GLY A 122 -2.41 -23.92 7.08
C GLY A 122 -3.26 -24.60 8.14
N LYS A 123 -2.86 -24.42 9.40
CA LYS A 123 -3.64 -24.84 10.56
C LYS A 123 -4.95 -24.06 10.67
N LYS A 124 -5.95 -24.66 11.32
CA LYS A 124 -7.23 -24.00 11.64
C LYS A 124 -6.99 -22.62 12.27
N LEU A 125 -7.71 -21.61 11.79
CA LEU A 125 -7.65 -20.25 12.30
C LEU A 125 -8.02 -20.22 13.79
N PRO A 126 -7.11 -19.80 14.70
CA PRO A 126 -7.43 -19.65 16.10
C PRO A 126 -8.28 -18.39 16.34
N VAL A 127 -9.08 -18.40 17.41
CA VAL A 127 -9.89 -17.24 17.81
C VAL A 127 -9.01 -16.02 18.07
N GLY A 128 -9.45 -14.84 17.62
CA GLY A 128 -8.73 -13.58 17.78
C GLY A 128 -7.57 -13.36 16.80
N TRP A 129 -7.40 -14.25 15.82
CA TRP A 129 -6.44 -14.07 14.73
C TRP A 129 -7.13 -13.61 13.44
N SER A 130 -6.47 -12.73 12.70
CA SER A 130 -6.80 -12.48 11.30
C SER A 130 -6.14 -13.55 10.41
N GLY A 131 -6.84 -13.97 9.35
CA GLY A 131 -6.44 -15.11 8.52
C GLY A 131 -5.09 -14.93 7.83
N LYS A 132 -4.88 -13.79 7.17
CA LYS A 132 -3.60 -13.49 6.51
C LYS A 132 -2.45 -13.45 7.51
N VAL A 133 -2.62 -12.81 8.67
CA VAL A 133 -1.58 -12.76 9.72
C VAL A 133 -1.29 -14.15 10.27
N TRP A 134 -2.31 -14.99 10.44
CA TRP A 134 -2.11 -16.39 10.86
C TRP A 134 -1.32 -17.21 9.85
N ALA A 135 -1.57 -17.02 8.55
CA ALA A 135 -0.80 -17.67 7.50
C ALA A 135 0.67 -17.21 7.51
N LEU A 136 0.91 -15.90 7.62
CA LEU A 136 2.24 -15.32 7.67
C LEU A 136 3.02 -15.71 8.93
N TYR A 137 2.34 -15.77 10.09
CA TYR A 137 2.90 -16.28 11.34
C TYR A 137 3.43 -17.71 11.16
N GLN A 138 2.62 -18.62 10.59
CA GLN A 138 3.02 -20.00 10.32
C GLN A 138 4.21 -20.09 9.36
N GLY A 139 4.24 -19.23 8.33
CA GLY A 139 5.36 -19.13 7.40
C GLY A 139 6.66 -18.72 8.09
N VAL A 140 6.62 -17.69 8.94
CA VAL A 140 7.79 -17.25 9.72
C VAL A 140 8.24 -18.33 10.71
N GLU A 141 7.32 -18.98 11.42
CA GLU A 141 7.66 -20.09 12.32
C GLU A 141 8.38 -21.23 11.58
N TYR A 142 7.86 -21.63 10.42
CA TYR A 142 8.49 -22.65 9.58
C TYR A 142 9.90 -22.24 9.15
N LEU A 143 10.11 -20.97 8.84
CA LEU A 143 11.38 -20.46 8.34
C LEU A 143 12.39 -20.09 9.43
N LYS A 144 12.06 -20.14 10.73
CA LYS A 144 12.99 -19.79 11.83
C LYS A 144 14.34 -20.48 11.68
N LYS A 145 14.35 -21.79 11.42
CA LYS A 145 15.56 -22.62 11.30
C LYS A 145 16.15 -22.70 9.88
N SER A 146 15.59 -21.99 8.91
CA SER A 146 16.11 -22.00 7.53
C SER A 146 17.45 -21.26 7.41
N MET A 147 18.17 -21.41 6.29
CA MET A 147 19.45 -20.71 6.04
C MET A 147 19.28 -19.47 5.13
N HIS A 148 18.07 -18.94 5.01
CA HIS A 148 17.79 -17.74 4.20
C HIS A 148 18.29 -16.47 4.88
N ASP A 149 18.75 -15.53 4.07
CA ASP A 149 19.16 -14.19 4.50
C ASP A 149 17.95 -13.23 4.48
N TYR A 150 17.05 -13.42 3.51
CA TYR A 150 15.90 -12.56 3.28
C TYR A 150 14.58 -13.34 3.19
N LEU A 151 13.53 -12.71 3.68
CA LEU A 151 12.15 -13.17 3.51
C LEU A 151 11.40 -12.12 2.68
N LEU A 152 10.82 -12.54 1.55
CA LEU A 152 9.90 -11.71 0.78
C LEU A 152 8.47 -12.17 1.05
N PHE A 153 7.69 -11.37 1.76
CA PHE A 153 6.25 -11.58 1.85
C PHE A 153 5.58 -11.01 0.60
N LEU A 154 4.97 -11.89 -0.19
CA LEU A 154 4.38 -11.54 -1.48
C LEU A 154 2.92 -12.00 -1.52
N ASP A 155 1.98 -11.10 -1.84
CA ASP A 155 0.60 -11.53 -2.03
C ASP A 155 0.47 -12.39 -3.31
N SER A 156 -0.43 -13.36 -3.28
CA SER A 156 -0.61 -14.40 -4.32
C SER A 156 -1.06 -13.89 -5.69
N ASP A 157 -1.43 -12.61 -5.78
CA ASP A 157 -1.84 -11.93 -7.00
C ASP A 157 -0.79 -10.96 -7.54
N ILE A 158 0.37 -10.83 -6.89
CA ILE A 158 1.43 -9.92 -7.35
C ILE A 158 2.35 -10.59 -8.36
N ARG A 159 2.59 -9.90 -9.47
CA ARG A 159 3.55 -10.26 -10.51
C ARG A 159 4.78 -9.36 -10.41
N LEU A 160 5.96 -9.97 -10.48
CA LEU A 160 7.24 -9.27 -10.51
C LEU A 160 7.77 -9.09 -11.94
N GLU A 161 8.42 -7.97 -12.19
CA GLU A 161 9.29 -7.81 -13.36
C GLU A 161 10.63 -8.53 -13.12
N GLU A 162 11.36 -8.82 -14.20
CA GLU A 162 12.66 -9.49 -14.09
C GLU A 162 13.68 -8.64 -13.32
N LYS A 163 14.60 -9.29 -12.61
CA LYS A 163 15.63 -8.66 -11.75
C LYS A 163 15.07 -7.83 -10.59
N THR A 164 13.79 -7.96 -10.24
CA THR A 164 13.19 -7.22 -9.11
C THR A 164 13.87 -7.58 -7.79
N LEU A 165 14.08 -8.88 -7.52
CA LEU A 165 14.64 -9.33 -6.24
C LEU A 165 16.05 -8.80 -6.02
N ILE A 166 16.96 -8.99 -6.98
CA ILE A 166 18.35 -8.55 -6.86
C ILE A 166 18.43 -7.03 -6.69
N LYS A 167 17.63 -6.24 -7.43
CA LYS A 167 17.55 -4.78 -7.26
C LYS A 167 17.11 -4.39 -5.85
N THR A 168 16.06 -5.02 -5.34
CA THR A 168 15.55 -4.71 -4.00
C THR A 168 16.47 -5.16 -2.87
N ILE A 169 17.21 -6.26 -3.04
CA ILE A 169 18.19 -6.75 -2.06
C ILE A 169 19.41 -5.85 -2.02
N ASN A 170 19.98 -5.53 -3.18
CA ASN A 170 21.13 -4.63 -3.26
C ASN A 170 20.79 -3.27 -2.63
N PHE A 171 19.61 -2.73 -2.93
CA PHE A 171 19.13 -1.50 -2.32
C PHE A 171 18.95 -1.61 -0.80
N LEU A 172 18.33 -2.70 -0.34
CA LEU A 172 18.11 -2.95 1.08
C LEU A 172 19.44 -3.04 1.85
N GLU A 173 20.46 -3.67 1.28
CA GLU A 173 21.79 -3.74 1.88
C GLU A 173 22.52 -2.40 1.85
N GLU A 174 22.56 -1.73 0.69
CA GLU A 174 23.24 -0.45 0.53
C GLU A 174 22.70 0.63 1.49
N LYS A 175 21.37 0.69 1.64
CA LYS A 175 20.72 1.62 2.57
C LYS A 175 20.62 1.08 4.00
N ASN A 176 21.22 -0.08 4.29
CA ASN A 176 21.19 -0.77 5.58
C ASN A 176 19.77 -0.84 6.19
N LEU A 177 18.80 -1.22 5.36
CA LEU A 177 17.40 -1.31 5.74
C LEU A 177 17.10 -2.67 6.37
N LYS A 178 16.19 -2.68 7.35
CA LYS A 178 15.62 -3.92 7.91
C LYS A 178 14.44 -4.42 7.09
N MET A 179 13.72 -3.51 6.43
CA MET A 179 12.58 -3.80 5.58
C MET A 179 12.50 -2.83 4.40
N LEU A 180 12.14 -3.35 3.24
CA LEU A 180 11.74 -2.60 2.05
C LEU A 180 10.35 -3.06 1.62
N SER A 181 9.44 -2.11 1.44
CA SER A 181 8.10 -2.34 0.92
C SER A 181 7.93 -1.61 -0.40
N LEU A 182 7.51 -2.35 -1.42
CA LEU A 182 7.12 -1.78 -2.69
C LEU A 182 5.60 -1.81 -2.77
N MET A 183 4.97 -0.64 -2.85
CA MET A 183 3.54 -0.56 -3.10
C MET A 183 3.26 -1.08 -4.51
N ALA A 184 2.74 -2.30 -4.60
CA ALA A 184 2.46 -2.94 -5.87
C ALA A 184 1.48 -2.08 -6.68
N LYS A 185 1.80 -1.87 -7.95
CA LYS A 185 0.95 -1.09 -8.85
C LYS A 185 -0.35 -1.85 -9.08
N LEU A 186 -1.45 -1.27 -8.61
CA LEU A 186 -2.78 -1.85 -8.77
C LEU A 186 -3.25 -1.72 -10.22
N ASN A 187 -4.18 -2.59 -10.62
CA ASN A 187 -4.79 -2.50 -11.94
C ASN A 187 -5.57 -1.17 -12.08
N CYS A 188 -5.48 -0.57 -13.26
CA CYS A 188 -6.04 0.76 -13.55
C CYS A 188 -6.64 0.82 -14.96
N SER A 189 -7.43 -0.19 -15.29
CA SER A 189 -7.96 -0.47 -16.62
C SER A 189 -9.41 -0.05 -16.79
N THR A 190 -10.27 -0.35 -15.81
CA THR A 190 -11.71 -0.06 -15.84
C THR A 190 -12.01 1.38 -15.44
N ILE A 191 -13.25 1.83 -15.67
CA ILE A 191 -13.65 3.20 -15.34
C ILE A 191 -13.56 3.47 -13.83
N TRP A 192 -13.99 2.51 -13.02
CA TRP A 192 -13.94 2.60 -11.56
C TRP A 192 -12.50 2.53 -11.04
N GLU A 193 -11.66 1.69 -11.64
CA GLU A 193 -10.23 1.66 -11.28
C GLU A 193 -9.57 3.01 -11.59
N LYS A 194 -9.79 3.55 -12.79
CA LYS A 194 -9.22 4.85 -13.21
C LYS A 194 -9.68 6.02 -12.33
N LEU A 195 -10.91 5.97 -11.83
CA LEU A 195 -11.45 6.97 -10.90
C LEU A 195 -10.85 6.84 -9.50
N LEU A 196 -10.74 5.62 -8.95
CA LEU A 196 -10.57 5.44 -7.50
C LEU A 196 -9.21 4.90 -7.08
N ILE A 197 -8.51 4.16 -7.93
CA ILE A 197 -7.21 3.56 -7.60
C ILE A 197 -6.12 4.63 -7.50
N PRO A 198 -5.99 5.59 -8.44
CA PRO A 198 -5.03 6.69 -8.25
C PRO A 198 -5.31 7.47 -6.96
N SER A 199 -6.58 7.75 -6.65
CA SER A 199 -6.96 8.44 -5.40
C SER A 199 -6.63 7.61 -4.16
N PHE A 200 -6.77 6.28 -4.20
CA PHE A 200 -6.33 5.38 -3.12
C PHE A 200 -4.87 5.63 -2.75
N ILE A 201 -3.99 5.60 -3.77
CA ILE A 201 -2.55 5.80 -3.58
C ILE A 201 -2.28 7.20 -3.05
N PHE A 202 -2.92 8.22 -3.63
CA PHE A 202 -2.74 9.60 -3.19
C PHE A 202 -3.15 9.81 -1.73
N PHE A 203 -4.30 9.28 -1.30
CA PHE A 203 -4.72 9.35 0.10
C PHE A 203 -3.82 8.54 1.02
N PHE A 204 -3.33 7.38 0.58
CA PHE A 204 -2.36 6.59 1.34
C PHE A 204 -1.05 7.36 1.56
N GLN A 205 -0.51 8.01 0.52
CA GLN A 205 0.66 8.89 0.65
C GLN A 205 0.39 10.12 1.53
N LYS A 206 -0.84 10.63 1.54
CA LYS A 206 -1.26 11.72 2.43
C LYS A 206 -1.41 11.27 3.88
N LEU A 207 -1.73 10.00 4.15
CA LEU A 207 -1.73 9.45 5.52
C LEU A 207 -0.31 9.11 5.98
N TYR A 208 0.48 8.58 5.05
CA TYR A 208 1.85 8.13 5.26
C TYR A 208 2.77 8.75 4.21
N PRO A 209 3.29 9.96 4.44
CA PRO A 209 4.26 10.55 3.53
C PRO A 209 5.51 9.68 3.46
N PHE A 210 5.80 9.13 2.28
CA PHE A 210 6.86 8.13 2.14
C PHE A 210 8.24 8.65 2.56
N ASN A 211 8.56 9.94 2.34
CA ASN A 211 9.83 10.48 2.84
C ASN A 211 9.94 10.44 4.36
N LEU A 212 8.85 10.71 5.08
CA LEU A 212 8.86 10.61 6.55
C LEU A 212 8.95 9.16 7.00
N VAL A 213 8.27 8.24 6.30
CA VAL A 213 8.39 6.79 6.54
C VAL A 213 9.84 6.32 6.31
N ASN A 214 10.49 6.84 5.28
CA ASN A 214 11.85 6.47 4.90
C ASN A 214 12.93 7.17 5.75
N ASN A 215 12.57 8.21 6.51
CA ASN A 215 13.46 8.89 7.42
C ASN A 215 13.61 8.11 8.75
N PRO A 216 14.82 7.65 9.13
CA PRO A 216 15.04 6.88 10.36
C PRO A 216 14.77 7.66 11.65
N GLU A 217 14.85 8.98 11.64
CA GLU A 217 14.61 9.85 12.81
C GLU A 217 13.12 10.01 13.14
N LYS A 218 12.23 9.65 12.20
CA LYS A 218 10.78 9.80 12.36
C LYS A 218 10.15 8.50 12.82
N LYS A 219 9.18 8.62 13.73
CA LYS A 219 8.43 7.48 14.29
C LYS A 219 7.37 6.92 13.33
N ILE A 220 6.95 7.69 12.33
CA ILE A 220 5.95 7.25 11.37
C ILE A 220 6.50 6.07 10.56
N ALA A 221 5.70 5.01 10.45
CA ALA A 221 6.05 3.83 9.69
C ALA A 221 4.81 3.32 8.95
N ALA A 222 5.05 2.87 7.73
CA ALA A 222 4.06 2.22 6.90
C ALA A 222 4.76 1.23 5.98
N ALA A 223 4.00 0.23 5.57
CA ALA A 223 4.30 -0.59 4.41
C ALA A 223 3.01 -0.70 3.62
N ALA A 224 3.14 -0.88 2.32
CA ALA A 224 2.03 -1.30 1.48
C ALA A 224 2.18 -2.79 1.20
N GLY A 225 1.10 -3.53 1.39
CA GLY A 225 1.04 -4.96 1.16
C GLY A 225 1.40 -5.35 -0.27
N GLY A 226 1.37 -6.65 -0.53
CA GLY A 226 1.70 -7.20 -1.85
C GLY A 226 3.19 -7.47 -2.06
N PHE A 227 4.11 -6.60 -1.59
CA PHE A 227 5.55 -6.83 -1.64
C PHE A 227 6.25 -6.23 -0.42
N ILE A 228 6.75 -7.09 0.48
CA ILE A 228 7.52 -6.69 1.67
C ILE A 228 8.75 -7.59 1.80
N LEU A 229 9.92 -7.03 1.52
CA LEU A 229 11.21 -7.69 1.69
C LEU A 229 11.81 -7.32 3.04
N CYS A 230 12.18 -8.32 3.84
CA CYS A 230 12.79 -8.14 5.15
C CYS A 230 14.09 -8.93 5.27
N LYS A 231 15.06 -8.41 6.03
CA LYS A 231 16.15 -9.25 6.54
C LYS A 231 15.56 -10.30 7.48
N LYS A 232 15.93 -11.57 7.31
CA LYS A 232 15.39 -12.67 8.13
C LYS A 232 15.70 -12.47 9.61
N GLU A 233 16.85 -11.87 9.94
CA GLU A 233 17.27 -11.61 11.32
C GLU A 233 16.24 -10.83 12.16
N VAL A 234 15.40 -10.02 11.51
CA VAL A 234 14.32 -9.26 12.15
C VAL A 234 13.36 -10.17 12.93
N PHE A 235 13.21 -11.42 12.48
CA PHE A 235 12.30 -12.44 13.02
C PHE A 235 13.00 -13.52 13.88
N LYS A 236 14.32 -13.44 14.12
CA LYS A 236 15.06 -14.48 14.86
C LYS A 236 14.57 -14.65 16.31
N ASN A 237 14.42 -13.54 17.02
CA ASN A 237 14.18 -13.56 18.47
C ASN A 237 12.69 -13.51 18.84
N ASP A 238 11.84 -13.10 17.90
CA ASP A 238 10.43 -12.83 18.18
C ASP A 238 9.62 -12.87 16.88
N ASN A 239 8.47 -13.55 16.90
CA ASN A 239 7.57 -13.59 15.75
C ASN A 239 6.65 -12.38 15.78
N MET A 240 6.99 -11.37 14.99
CA MET A 240 6.26 -10.11 14.93
C MET A 240 4.78 -10.26 14.55
N TYR A 241 4.42 -11.28 13.76
CA TYR A 241 3.03 -11.52 13.39
C TYR A 241 2.17 -11.94 14.58
N PHE A 242 2.77 -12.54 15.62
CA PHE A 242 2.05 -12.83 16.87
C PHE A 242 1.59 -11.54 17.58
N LYS A 243 2.42 -10.50 17.56
CA LYS A 243 2.12 -9.19 18.19
C LYS A 243 0.99 -8.44 17.50
N ILE A 244 0.69 -8.79 16.25
CA ILE A 244 -0.34 -8.16 15.42
C ILE A 244 -1.44 -9.15 15.04
N LYS A 245 -1.59 -10.23 15.81
CA LYS A 245 -2.50 -11.34 15.52
C LYS A 245 -3.93 -10.91 15.21
N ASN A 246 -4.43 -9.87 15.87
CA ASN A 246 -5.79 -9.36 15.73
C ASN A 246 -5.93 -8.17 14.76
N LYS A 247 -4.87 -7.86 14.00
CA LYS A 247 -4.88 -6.74 13.04
C LYS A 247 -5.26 -7.25 11.65
N VAL A 248 -6.16 -6.56 10.95
CA VAL A 248 -6.49 -6.88 9.54
C VAL A 248 -5.46 -6.24 8.61
N ILE A 249 -4.92 -5.08 9.00
CA ILE A 249 -3.84 -4.40 8.27
C ILE A 249 -2.50 -4.96 8.75
N ASP A 250 -1.99 -6.00 8.09
CA ASP A 250 -0.75 -6.67 8.49
C ASP A 250 0.51 -5.84 8.23
N ASP A 251 0.56 -5.17 7.07
CA ASP A 251 1.70 -4.45 6.52
C ASP A 251 2.15 -3.25 7.38
N CYS A 252 1.29 -2.27 7.63
CA CYS A 252 1.61 -1.08 8.43
C CYS A 252 1.89 -1.45 9.89
N ASN A 253 1.19 -2.43 10.45
CA ASN A 253 1.43 -2.89 11.81
C ASN A 253 2.80 -3.59 11.93
N LEU A 254 3.18 -4.42 10.95
CA LEU A 254 4.52 -5.00 10.87
C LEU A 254 5.59 -3.91 10.70
N ALA A 255 5.38 -2.94 9.80
CA ALA A 255 6.28 -1.82 9.57
C ALA A 255 6.58 -1.04 10.88
N ASN A 256 5.55 -0.76 11.67
CA ASN A 256 5.67 -0.10 12.97
C ASN A 256 6.53 -0.89 13.97
N LEU A 257 6.47 -2.23 13.94
CA LEU A 257 7.34 -3.06 14.78
C LEU A 257 8.78 -3.10 14.28
N ILE A 258 8.99 -3.17 12.96
CA ILE A 258 10.33 -3.24 12.36
C ILE A 258 11.05 -1.89 12.45
N LYS A 259 10.34 -0.77 12.27
CA LYS A 259 10.92 0.59 12.39
C LYS A 259 11.62 0.82 13.73
N LYS A 260 11.12 0.21 14.81
CA LYS A 260 11.74 0.27 16.14
C LYS A 260 13.09 -0.47 16.22
N LYS A 261 13.37 -1.36 15.28
CA LYS A 261 14.62 -2.14 15.18
C LYS A 261 15.59 -1.62 14.13
N GLY A 262 15.19 -0.65 13.30
CA GLY A 262 16.04 -0.06 12.28
C GLY A 262 15.26 0.60 11.15
N SER A 263 16.01 1.10 10.17
CA SER A 263 15.46 1.81 9.00
C SER A 263 14.57 0.91 8.15
N ILE A 264 13.51 1.50 7.60
CA ILE A 264 12.63 0.88 6.62
C ILE A 264 12.49 1.79 5.42
N TRP A 265 12.06 1.23 4.30
CA TRP A 265 11.74 2.00 3.11
C TRP A 265 10.41 1.59 2.50
N LEU A 266 9.66 2.57 2.00
CA LEU A 266 8.39 2.44 1.31
C LEU A 266 8.41 3.34 0.07
N GLY A 267 7.92 2.81 -1.05
CA GLY A 267 7.76 3.58 -2.27
C GLY A 267 6.84 2.94 -3.29
N LEU A 268 6.53 3.70 -4.33
CA LEU A 268 5.78 3.23 -5.49
C LEU A 268 6.71 2.45 -6.42
N THR A 269 6.17 1.56 -7.24
CA THR A 269 6.98 0.85 -8.23
C THR A 269 6.18 0.43 -9.47
N ASN A 270 6.86 0.25 -10.59
CA ASN A 270 6.36 -0.54 -11.73
C ASN A 270 6.95 -1.97 -11.77
N LEU A 271 7.85 -2.33 -10.85
CA LEU A 271 8.47 -3.66 -10.79
C LEU A 271 7.57 -4.73 -10.17
N ALA A 272 6.58 -4.34 -9.37
CA ALA A 272 5.59 -5.25 -8.79
C ALA A 272 4.18 -4.76 -9.15
N LYS A 273 3.36 -5.64 -9.72
CA LYS A 273 2.02 -5.31 -10.22
C LYS A 273 0.98 -6.28 -9.69
N SER A 274 -0.14 -5.78 -9.17
CA SER A 274 -1.27 -6.65 -8.81
C SER A 274 -2.03 -7.09 -10.07
N GLN A 275 -2.39 -8.36 -10.09
CA GLN A 275 -3.23 -8.95 -11.14
C GLN A 275 -4.71 -8.90 -10.82
N ARG A 276 -5.07 -8.52 -9.59
CA ARG A 276 -6.47 -8.41 -9.18
C ARG A 276 -7.11 -7.23 -9.90
N LYS A 277 -8.21 -7.53 -10.60
CA LYS A 277 -9.06 -6.53 -11.25
C LYS A 277 -10.18 -6.11 -10.33
N TYR A 278 -10.58 -4.85 -10.43
CA TYR A 278 -11.75 -4.29 -9.77
C TYR A 278 -12.70 -3.77 -10.85
N ASP A 279 -13.55 -4.66 -11.35
CA ASP A 279 -14.42 -4.32 -12.47
C ASP A 279 -15.59 -3.43 -12.04
N LYS A 280 -16.04 -3.56 -10.79
CA LYS A 280 -17.20 -2.84 -10.25
C LYS A 280 -16.79 -1.95 -9.08
N LEU A 281 -17.54 -0.85 -8.89
CA LEU A 281 -17.41 0.02 -7.71
C LEU A 281 -17.44 -0.77 -6.40
N ASN A 282 -18.32 -1.78 -6.30
CA ASN A 282 -18.47 -2.61 -5.11
C ASN A 282 -17.19 -3.37 -4.74
N ASP A 283 -16.35 -3.73 -5.71
CA ASP A 283 -15.11 -4.46 -5.44
C ASP A 283 -14.10 -3.54 -4.74
N ILE A 284 -14.00 -2.29 -5.20
CA ILE A 284 -13.19 -1.24 -4.56
C ILE A 284 -13.80 -0.85 -3.21
N TRP A 285 -15.12 -0.72 -3.12
CA TRP A 285 -15.82 -0.41 -1.88
C TRP A 285 -15.53 -1.43 -0.80
N LYS A 286 -15.63 -2.73 -1.11
CA LYS A 286 -15.30 -3.82 -0.19
C LYS A 286 -13.83 -3.81 0.23
N MET A 287 -12.92 -3.53 -0.70
CA MET A 287 -11.49 -3.40 -0.39
C MET A 287 -11.24 -2.28 0.64
N VAL A 288 -11.81 -1.10 0.43
CA VAL A 288 -11.59 0.08 1.29
C VAL A 288 -12.34 -0.05 2.62
N SER A 289 -13.63 -0.40 2.57
CA SER A 289 -14.48 -0.50 3.77
C SER A 289 -14.05 -1.62 4.73
N ARG A 290 -13.23 -2.57 4.28
CA ARG A 290 -12.65 -3.62 5.15
C ARG A 290 -11.60 -3.06 6.11
N THR A 291 -10.87 -2.01 5.75
CA THR A 291 -9.69 -1.56 6.51
C THR A 291 -9.73 -0.09 6.91
N ALA A 292 -10.60 0.73 6.30
CA ALA A 292 -10.60 2.18 6.51
C ALA A 292 -10.82 2.60 7.98
N PHE A 293 -11.66 1.93 8.76
CA PHE A 293 -11.85 2.30 10.17
C PHE A 293 -10.72 1.79 11.08
N GLU A 294 -10.13 0.62 10.79
CA GLU A 294 -8.91 0.15 11.47
C GLU A 294 -7.74 1.10 11.22
N GLN A 295 -7.64 1.65 10.01
CA GLN A 295 -6.66 2.67 9.64
C GLN A 295 -6.77 3.93 10.52
N LEU A 296 -7.97 4.22 11.01
CA LEU A 296 -8.25 5.29 11.98
C LEU A 296 -8.18 4.81 13.44
N SER A 297 -7.58 3.64 13.67
CA SER A 297 -7.46 2.98 14.97
C SER A 297 -8.80 2.80 15.70
N TYR A 298 -9.89 2.60 14.94
CA TYR A 298 -11.25 2.50 15.46
C TYR A 298 -11.70 3.73 16.28
N SER A 299 -11.08 4.90 16.04
CA SER A 299 -11.41 6.14 16.75
C SER A 299 -12.49 6.92 16.02
N VAL A 300 -13.63 7.13 16.68
CA VAL A 300 -14.71 7.99 16.17
C VAL A 300 -14.24 9.44 15.98
N ILE A 301 -13.34 9.91 16.84
CA ILE A 301 -12.76 11.25 16.71
C ILE A 301 -11.95 11.36 15.41
N MET A 302 -11.09 10.38 15.12
CA MET A 302 -10.34 10.36 13.86
C MET A 302 -11.23 10.15 12.64
N LEU A 303 -12.33 9.41 12.77
CA LEU A 303 -13.36 9.29 11.75
C LEU A 303 -13.99 10.64 11.43
N SER A 304 -14.44 11.39 12.44
CA SER A 304 -15.00 12.73 12.28
C SER A 304 -14.00 13.68 11.63
N PHE A 305 -12.74 13.71 12.11
CA PHE A 305 -11.70 14.52 11.47
C PHE A 305 -11.45 14.13 10.02
N SER A 306 -11.45 12.83 9.69
CA SER A 306 -11.24 12.35 8.33
C SER A 306 -12.39 12.73 7.40
N VAL A 307 -13.63 12.58 7.86
CA VAL A 307 -14.84 12.93 7.11
C VAL A 307 -14.90 14.44 6.86
N LEU A 308 -14.73 15.25 7.91
CA LEU A 308 -14.69 16.71 7.78
C LEU A 308 -13.52 17.17 6.91
N GLY A 309 -12.35 16.56 7.07
CA GLY A 309 -11.18 16.86 6.25
C GLY A 309 -11.39 16.53 4.77
N LEU A 310 -11.99 15.38 4.44
CA LEU A 310 -12.31 15.01 3.07
C LEU A 310 -13.37 15.94 2.47
N PHE A 311 -14.39 16.33 3.25
CA PHE A 311 -15.40 17.27 2.79
C PHE A 311 -14.82 18.67 2.57
N PHE A 312 -14.19 19.27 3.58
CA PHE A 312 -13.73 20.66 3.51
C PHE A 312 -12.52 20.87 2.59
N LEU A 313 -11.60 19.91 2.49
CA LEU A 313 -10.42 20.10 1.64
C LEU A 313 -10.71 19.83 0.16
N TYR A 314 -11.72 19.01 -0.18
CA TYR A 314 -11.94 18.56 -1.56
C TYR A 314 -13.29 18.94 -2.15
N ILE A 315 -14.37 18.91 -1.36
CA ILE A 315 -15.74 19.10 -1.85
C ILE A 315 -16.18 20.56 -1.66
N PHE A 316 -15.94 21.12 -0.46
CA PHE A 316 -16.35 22.47 -0.10
C PHE A 316 -15.88 23.56 -1.10
N PRO A 317 -14.63 23.55 -1.59
CA PRO A 317 -14.18 24.57 -2.54
C PRO A 317 -14.95 24.54 -3.86
N ILE A 318 -15.35 23.34 -4.30
CA ILE A 318 -16.10 23.15 -5.54
C ILE A 318 -17.53 23.62 -5.38
N ILE A 319 -18.18 23.27 -4.26
CA ILE A 319 -19.53 23.75 -3.93
C ILE A 319 -19.55 25.29 -3.97
N ASN A 320 -18.57 25.95 -3.33
CA ASN A 320 -18.50 27.41 -3.32
C ASN A 320 -18.38 28.02 -4.72
N LEU A 321 -17.67 27.39 -5.67
CA LEU A 321 -17.59 27.89 -7.04
C LEU A 321 -18.94 27.86 -7.79
N PHE A 322 -19.87 26.98 -7.40
CA PHE A 322 -21.21 26.92 -8.01
C PHE A 322 -22.21 27.90 -7.37
N PHE A 323 -22.06 28.21 -6.08
CA PHE A 323 -23.05 29.01 -5.34
C PHE A 323 -22.64 30.46 -5.08
N LEU A 324 -21.35 30.81 -5.17
CA LEU A 324 -20.89 32.18 -4.96
C LEU A 324 -20.95 33.00 -6.25
N GLU A 325 -21.39 34.25 -6.14
CA GLU A 325 -21.44 35.19 -7.26
C GLU A 325 -20.15 36.01 -7.31
N ILE A 326 -19.44 36.01 -8.45
CA ILE A 326 -18.16 36.74 -8.61
C ILE A 326 -18.28 38.23 -8.25
N LYS A 327 -19.41 38.87 -8.58
CA LYS A 327 -19.63 40.30 -8.33
C LYS A 327 -19.75 40.64 -6.83
N LYS A 328 -20.23 39.71 -6.01
CA LYS A 328 -20.46 39.91 -4.57
C LYS A 328 -19.35 39.30 -3.72
N ASP A 329 -18.85 38.12 -4.12
CA ASP A 329 -17.99 37.24 -3.33
C ASP A 329 -16.61 36.99 -3.99
N GLY A 330 -16.19 37.88 -4.91
CA GLY A 330 -15.04 37.66 -5.80
C GLY A 330 -13.78 37.12 -5.11
N PHE A 331 -13.39 37.68 -3.97
CA PHE A 331 -12.22 37.20 -3.21
C PHE A 331 -12.35 35.74 -2.79
N ILE A 332 -13.51 35.34 -2.25
CA ILE A 332 -13.77 33.97 -1.79
C ILE A 332 -13.84 33.04 -3.01
N TYR A 333 -14.48 33.48 -4.10
CA TYR A 333 -14.54 32.73 -5.35
C TYR A 333 -13.14 32.43 -5.90
N PHE A 334 -12.28 33.44 -6.05
CA PHE A 334 -10.92 33.25 -6.57
C PHE A 334 -10.04 32.42 -5.63
N THR A 335 -10.22 32.54 -4.32
CA THR A 335 -9.52 31.69 -3.35
C THR A 335 -9.89 30.21 -3.53
N ASN A 336 -11.19 29.90 -3.69
CA ASN A 336 -11.65 28.53 -3.97
C ASN A 336 -11.17 28.01 -5.33
N LEU A 337 -11.08 28.88 -6.34
CA LEU A 337 -10.51 28.53 -7.64
C LEU A 337 -9.03 28.14 -7.52
N ILE A 338 -8.24 28.92 -6.78
CA ILE A 338 -6.83 28.60 -6.49
C ILE A 338 -6.72 27.27 -5.76
N ILE A 339 -7.57 27.00 -4.76
CA ILE A 339 -7.62 25.72 -4.06
C ILE A 339 -7.88 24.56 -5.04
N CYS A 340 -8.84 24.72 -5.96
CA CYS A 340 -9.13 23.70 -6.99
C CYS A 340 -7.95 23.45 -7.94
N ILE A 341 -7.22 24.50 -8.32
CA ILE A 341 -5.98 24.38 -9.10
C ILE A 341 -4.92 23.61 -8.32
N ILE A 342 -4.77 23.88 -7.01
CA ILE A 342 -3.84 23.15 -6.14
C ILE A 342 -4.22 21.66 -6.07
N ILE A 343 -5.49 21.35 -5.78
CA ILE A 343 -6.01 19.97 -5.65
C ILE A 343 -5.69 19.16 -6.92
N THR A 344 -5.96 19.73 -8.09
CA THR A 344 -5.71 19.04 -9.37
C THR A 344 -4.22 18.92 -9.67
N SER A 345 -3.44 19.96 -9.37
CA SER A 345 -1.99 19.99 -9.62
C SER A 345 -1.22 18.96 -8.79
N VAL A 346 -1.54 18.80 -7.50
CA VAL A 346 -0.88 17.80 -6.63
C VAL A 346 -1.17 16.37 -7.05
N PHE A 347 -2.26 16.13 -7.78
CA PHE A 347 -2.66 14.81 -8.22
C PHE A 347 -2.01 14.38 -9.55
N ILE A 348 -1.44 15.33 -10.30
CA ILE A 348 -0.78 15.09 -11.59
C ILE A 348 0.25 13.95 -11.53
N PRO A 349 1.17 13.88 -10.54
CA PRO A 349 2.18 12.82 -10.55
C PRO A 349 1.58 11.43 -10.36
N THR A 350 0.51 11.29 -9.58
CA THR A 350 -0.20 10.01 -9.41
C THR A 350 -0.91 9.60 -10.70
N ILE A 351 -1.57 10.54 -11.39
CA ILE A 351 -2.17 10.30 -12.72
C ILE A 351 -1.11 9.89 -13.75
N LYS A 352 0.04 10.57 -13.76
CA LYS A 352 1.19 10.21 -14.61
C LYS A 352 1.76 8.84 -14.27
N PHE A 353 1.88 8.49 -12.98
CA PHE A 353 2.36 7.17 -12.56
C PHE A 353 1.49 6.02 -13.09
N TYR A 354 0.17 6.24 -13.18
CA TYR A 354 -0.77 5.28 -13.77
C TYR A 354 -0.91 5.39 -15.29
N ASN A 355 -0.15 6.26 -15.97
CA ASN A 355 -0.25 6.53 -17.41
C ASN A 355 -1.68 6.88 -17.87
N LEU A 356 -2.42 7.61 -17.04
CA LEU A 356 -3.78 8.04 -17.37
C LEU A 356 -3.77 9.37 -18.13
N LYS A 357 -4.85 9.61 -18.90
CA LYS A 357 -5.09 10.91 -19.54
C LYS A 357 -5.18 12.00 -18.47
N ILE A 358 -4.68 13.20 -18.77
CA ILE A 358 -4.62 14.31 -17.80
C ILE A 358 -6.01 14.71 -17.27
N ILE A 359 -7.08 14.48 -18.02
CA ILE A 359 -8.47 14.74 -17.59
C ILE A 359 -8.83 14.06 -16.26
N TYR A 360 -8.17 12.94 -15.93
CA TYR A 360 -8.42 12.23 -14.66
C TYR A 360 -7.98 13.03 -13.43
N ILE A 361 -7.24 14.14 -13.56
CA ILE A 361 -6.91 15.00 -12.40
C ILE A 361 -8.15 15.59 -11.72
N PHE A 362 -9.21 15.82 -12.49
CA PHE A 362 -10.48 16.37 -11.99
C PHE A 362 -11.32 15.36 -11.21
N THR A 363 -10.90 14.09 -11.16
CA THR A 363 -11.65 13.03 -10.49
C THR A 363 -11.42 12.99 -8.98
N LEU A 364 -10.33 13.59 -8.49
CA LEU A 364 -9.95 13.52 -7.08
C LEU A 364 -11.04 13.99 -6.10
N PRO A 365 -11.76 15.11 -6.35
CA PRO A 365 -12.85 15.53 -5.48
C PRO A 365 -14.04 14.57 -5.46
N PHE A 366 -14.41 14.04 -6.63
CA PHE A 366 -15.45 13.02 -6.73
C PHE A 366 -15.05 11.75 -5.98
N SER A 367 -13.80 11.31 -6.15
CA SER A 367 -13.25 10.18 -5.42
C SER A 367 -13.23 10.45 -3.92
N ALA A 368 -12.89 11.66 -3.46
CA ALA A 368 -12.94 12.01 -2.03
C ALA A 368 -14.34 11.81 -1.42
N CYS A 369 -15.40 12.12 -2.16
CA CYS A 369 -16.78 11.84 -1.74
C CYS A 369 -17.01 10.33 -1.56
N LEU A 370 -16.65 9.52 -2.58
CA LEU A 370 -16.80 8.06 -2.48
C LEU A 370 -15.96 7.45 -1.35
N TYR A 371 -14.71 7.90 -1.16
CA TYR A 371 -13.86 7.45 -0.05
C TYR A 371 -14.44 7.85 1.31
N THR A 372 -15.07 9.02 1.42
CA THR A 372 -15.79 9.43 2.64
C THR A 372 -16.89 8.43 2.98
N LEU A 373 -17.70 8.05 2.00
CA LEU A 373 -18.78 7.08 2.18
C LEU A 373 -18.24 5.67 2.48
N MET A 374 -17.16 5.25 1.84
CA MET A 374 -16.50 3.97 2.12
C MET A 374 -15.93 3.91 3.54
N THR A 375 -15.34 5.00 4.03
CA THR A 375 -14.81 5.10 5.40
C THR A 375 -15.95 5.08 6.43
N LEU A 376 -17.05 5.79 6.19
CA LEU A 376 -18.26 5.71 7.00
C LEU A 376 -18.87 4.30 7.00
N SER A 377 -18.92 3.66 5.82
CA SER A 377 -19.38 2.28 5.67
C SER A 377 -18.50 1.29 6.45
N SER A 378 -17.19 1.52 6.51
CA SER A 378 -16.25 0.74 7.35
C SER A 378 -16.61 0.83 8.84
N ALA A 379 -16.81 2.05 9.34
CA ALA A 379 -17.20 2.26 10.73
C ALA A 379 -18.58 1.66 11.05
N TYR A 380 -19.55 1.83 10.15
CA TYR A 380 -20.87 1.23 10.27
C TYR A 380 -20.80 -0.30 10.35
N ASN A 381 -20.01 -0.94 9.47
CA ASN A 381 -19.84 -2.40 9.51
C ASN A 381 -19.19 -2.86 10.82
N PHE A 382 -18.26 -2.10 11.39
CA PHE A 382 -17.63 -2.41 12.67
C PHE A 382 -18.63 -2.35 13.84
N PHE A 383 -19.48 -1.33 13.91
CA PHE A 383 -20.43 -1.16 15.01
C PHE A 383 -21.69 -2.04 14.89
N PHE A 384 -22.20 -2.25 13.68
CA PHE A 384 -23.54 -2.79 13.46
C PHE A 384 -23.59 -4.13 12.68
N LYS A 385 -22.46 -4.65 12.22
CA LYS A 385 -22.37 -5.98 11.61
C LYS A 385 -21.39 -6.86 12.39
N HIS A 386 -21.31 -8.15 12.04
CA HIS A 386 -20.40 -9.13 12.65
C HIS A 386 -18.91 -8.90 12.30
N GLY A 387 -18.43 -7.66 12.38
CA GLY A 387 -17.03 -7.30 12.18
C GLY A 387 -16.58 -7.31 10.71
N ASN A 388 -15.26 -7.38 10.52
CA ASN A 388 -14.62 -7.33 9.21
C ASN A 388 -14.63 -8.70 8.53
N SER A 389 -15.20 -8.80 7.33
CA SER A 389 -15.17 -10.02 6.53
C SER A 389 -13.95 -10.05 5.59
N TRP A 390 -13.13 -11.11 5.62
CA TRP A 390 -12.06 -11.36 4.64
C TRP A 390 -12.27 -12.70 3.96
N LYS A 391 -12.44 -12.69 2.63
CA LYS A 391 -12.55 -13.90 1.80
C LYS A 391 -13.50 -14.96 2.39
N GLY A 392 -14.68 -14.51 2.83
CA GLY A 392 -15.74 -15.35 3.40
C GLY A 392 -15.57 -15.73 4.88
N ARG A 393 -14.57 -15.20 5.60
CA ARG A 393 -14.46 -15.34 7.06
C ARG A 393 -14.78 -14.02 7.75
N ASN A 394 -15.57 -14.06 8.83
CA ASN A 394 -15.74 -12.93 9.75
C ASN A 394 -14.75 -13.09 10.90
N TYR A 395 -14.22 -11.98 11.41
CA TYR A 395 -13.32 -11.94 12.56
C TYR A 395 -13.90 -11.12 13.71
#